data_AF-A0A538MKP1-F1
#
_entry.id   AF-A0A538MKP1-F1
#
_cell.length_a   1.000
_cell.length_b   1.000
_cell.length_c   1.000
_cell.angle_alpha   90.00
_cell.angle_beta   90.00
_cell.angle_gamma   90.00
#
_symmetry.space_group_name_H-M   'P 1'
#
loop_
_entity.id
_entity.type
_entity.pdbx_description
1 polymer ?
#
loop_
_entity_poly.entity_id
_entity_poly.type
_entity_poly.pdbx_seq_one_letter_code
_entity_poly.pdbx_strand_id
1 'polypeptide(L)'
;MEGHASVAADVLASYAADAAREVDGVAGLVEGHLPRQGAVRVEEAEGCATVELHLELAWGASAQEVGSEVQRRVAAYLERMAGAKPGAVNVVVDQIGKP
;
A
#
# COMPACT_ATOMS: atom_id res chain seq x y z
N MET A 1 21.11 -12.88 6.85
CA MET A 1 20.14 -13.76 6.16
C MET A 1 19.08 -12.83 5.56
N GLU A 2 19.40 -12.13 4.46
CA GLU A 2 18.62 -10.94 4.01
C GLU A 2 18.22 -10.96 2.52
N GLY A 3 18.61 -12.00 1.77
CA GLY A 3 18.44 -12.05 0.32
C GLY A 3 17.09 -12.58 -0.19
N HIS A 4 16.33 -13.32 0.63
CA HIS A 4 15.06 -13.93 0.18
C HIS A 4 13.82 -13.19 0.69
N ALA A 5 13.90 -12.62 1.90
CA ALA A 5 12.81 -11.82 2.47
C ALA A 5 12.63 -10.47 1.75
N SER A 6 13.72 -9.90 1.20
CA SER A 6 13.66 -8.63 0.47
C SER A 6 12.90 -8.73 -0.85
N VAL A 7 13.19 -9.75 -1.68
CA VAL A 7 12.52 -9.91 -2.98
C VAL A 7 11.02 -10.18 -2.83
N ALA A 8 10.63 -10.99 -1.86
CA ALA A 8 9.21 -11.25 -1.59
C ALA A 8 8.48 -9.96 -1.14
N ALA A 9 9.09 -9.20 -0.22
CA ALA A 9 8.54 -7.93 0.25
C ALA A 9 8.42 -6.89 -0.88
N ASP A 10 9.42 -6.79 -1.77
CA ASP A 10 9.40 -5.87 -2.92
C ASP A 10 8.28 -6.21 -3.91
N VAL A 11 8.03 -7.50 -4.16
CA VAL A 11 6.93 -7.96 -5.03
C VAL A 11 5.57 -7.66 -4.39
N LEU A 12 5.41 -7.93 -3.09
CA LEU A 12 4.19 -7.60 -2.36
C LEU A 12 3.94 -6.08 -2.33
N ALA A 13 5.00 -5.28 -2.15
CA ALA A 13 4.92 -3.83 -2.20
C ALA A 13 4.46 -3.34 -3.59
N SER A 14 4.99 -3.93 -4.66
CA SER A 14 4.55 -3.62 -6.04
C SER A 14 3.08 -3.94 -6.25
N TYR A 15 2.62 -5.13 -5.85
CA TYR A 15 1.22 -5.52 -5.99
C TYR A 15 0.27 -4.63 -5.18
N ALA A 16 0.65 -4.27 -3.96
CA ALA A 16 -0.12 -3.35 -3.13
C ALA A 16 -0.19 -1.94 -3.76
N ALA A 17 0.93 -1.46 -4.31
CA ALA A 17 1.00 -0.18 -5.00
C ALA A 17 0.10 -0.15 -6.25
N ASP A 18 0.10 -1.22 -7.05
CA ASP A 18 -0.75 -1.32 -8.24
C ASP A 18 -2.23 -1.34 -7.86
N ALA A 19 -2.61 -2.17 -6.88
CA ALA A 19 -3.98 -2.25 -6.42
C ALA A 19 -4.50 -0.91 -5.85
N ALA A 20 -3.66 -0.18 -5.11
CA ALA A 20 -4.05 1.11 -4.55
C ALA A 20 -4.30 2.18 -5.62
N ARG A 21 -3.51 2.20 -6.70
CA ARG A 21 -3.68 3.16 -7.80
C ARG A 21 -4.96 2.96 -8.61
N GLU A 22 -5.56 1.79 -8.54
CA GLU A 22 -6.84 1.49 -9.20
C GLU A 22 -8.06 1.95 -8.40
N VAL A 23 -7.87 2.53 -7.22
CA VAL A 23 -8.97 3.05 -6.40
C VAL A 23 -9.29 4.49 -6.79
N ASP A 24 -10.54 4.74 -7.16
CA ASP A 24 -11.05 6.08 -7.41
C ASP A 24 -10.85 6.97 -6.17
N GLY A 25 -10.24 8.14 -6.37
CA GLY A 25 -9.89 9.06 -5.28
C GLY A 25 -8.44 8.95 -4.81
N VAL A 26 -7.68 7.95 -5.26
CA VAL A 26 -6.21 7.94 -5.13
C VAL A 26 -5.61 8.73 -6.30
N ALA A 27 -5.00 9.88 -6.02
CA ALA A 27 -4.32 10.70 -7.02
C ALA A 27 -2.89 10.21 -7.31
N GLY A 28 -2.25 9.59 -6.32
CA GLY A 28 -0.89 9.09 -6.44
C GLY A 28 -0.43 8.34 -5.20
N LEU A 29 0.79 7.80 -5.27
CA LEU A 29 1.51 7.27 -4.11
C LEU A 29 2.68 8.22 -3.80
N VAL A 30 2.92 8.47 -2.52
CA VAL A 30 3.94 9.41 -2.05
C VAL A 30 5.16 8.62 -1.58
N GLU A 31 6.30 8.80 -2.25
CA GLU A 31 7.56 8.21 -1.80
C GLU A 31 8.10 8.94 -0.57
N GLY A 32 8.72 8.19 0.33
CA GLY A 32 9.33 8.75 1.53
C GLY A 32 10.53 9.65 1.22
N HIS A 33 10.81 10.60 2.11
CA HIS A 33 11.89 11.57 1.95
C HIS A 33 13.29 10.96 2.10
N LEU A 34 13.39 9.73 2.60
CA LEU A 34 14.65 9.02 2.79
C LEU A 34 14.95 8.08 1.61
N PRO A 35 16.23 7.92 1.21
CA PRO A 35 16.61 6.99 0.17
C PRO A 35 16.11 5.57 0.50
N ARG A 36 15.43 4.94 -0.47
CA ARG A 36 14.85 3.58 -0.37
C ARG A 36 13.59 3.45 0.49
N GLN A 37 12.99 4.55 0.96
CA GLN A 37 11.62 4.52 1.46
C GLN A 37 10.64 4.63 0.28
N GLY A 38 10.27 3.49 -0.28
CA GLY A 38 9.19 3.44 -1.27
C GLY A 38 7.86 3.86 -0.65
N ALA A 39 6.90 4.22 -1.49
CA ALA A 39 5.55 4.60 -1.05
C ALA A 39 4.75 3.46 -0.39
N VAL A 40 5.26 2.23 -0.47
CA VAL A 40 4.70 1.06 0.20
C VAL A 40 5.78 0.37 1.00
N ARG A 41 5.49 0.09 2.27
CA ARG A 41 6.34 -0.69 3.17
C ARG A 41 5.63 -1.98 3.54
N VAL A 42 6.33 -3.09 3.41
CA VAL A 42 5.84 -4.41 3.82
C VAL A 42 6.72 -4.92 4.94
N GLU A 43 6.11 -5.26 6.06
CA GLU A 43 6.78 -5.87 7.20
C GLU A 43 6.16 -7.23 7.50
N GLU A 44 6.99 -8.25 7.60
CA GLU A 44 6.54 -9.58 8.02
C GLU A 44 6.97 -9.83 9.45
N ALA A 45 6.00 -10.08 10.33
CA ALA A 45 6.23 -10.50 11.71
C ALA A 45 5.39 -11.74 11.99
N GLU A 46 6.03 -12.80 12.47
CA GLU A 46 5.35 -14.05 12.90
C GLU A 46 4.45 -14.68 11.81
N GLY A 47 4.78 -14.49 10.53
CA GLY A 47 4.00 -15.02 9.40
C GLY A 47 2.81 -14.16 8.98
N CYS A 48 2.62 -12.99 9.61
CA CYS A 48 1.62 -12.00 9.23
C CYS A 48 2.30 -10.81 8.57
N ALA A 49 1.95 -10.53 7.31
CA ALA A 49 2.39 -9.33 6.61
C ALA A 49 1.56 -8.11 7.04
N THR A 50 2.21 -7.00 7.38
CA THR A 50 1.61 -5.68 7.53
C THR A 50 2.04 -4.82 6.35
N VAL A 51 1.08 -4.19 5.70
CA VAL A 51 1.33 -3.31 4.56
C VAL A 51 0.99 -1.89 4.96
N GLU A 52 1.91 -0.96 4.77
CA GLU A 52 1.68 0.48 4.95
C GLU A 52 1.82 1.17 3.59
N LEU A 53 0.81 1.96 3.20
CA LEU A 53 0.78 2.72 1.96
C LEU A 53 0.68 4.21 2.25
N HIS A 54 1.50 4.99 1.56
CA HIS A 54 1.49 6.45 1.61
C HIS A 54 0.87 7.00 0.33
N LEU A 55 -0.27 7.67 0.46
CA LEU A 55 -1.11 8.10 -0.66
C LEU A 55 -1.17 9.62 -0.78
N GLU A 56 -1.30 10.08 -2.03
CA GLU A 56 -1.88 11.38 -2.35
C GLU A 56 -3.37 11.15 -2.61
N LEU A 57 -4.22 11.80 -1.80
CA LEU A 57 -5.67 11.75 -1.94
C LEU A 57 -6.11 12.82 -2.95
N ALA A 58 -6.99 12.47 -3.90
CA ALA A 58 -7.57 13.44 -4.82
C ALA A 58 -8.35 14.53 -4.06
N TRP A 59 -8.33 15.76 -4.58
CA TRP A 59 -9.06 16.86 -3.97
C TRP A 59 -10.56 16.56 -3.89
N GLY A 60 -11.15 16.78 -2.71
CA GLY A 60 -12.57 16.55 -2.46
C GLY A 60 -12.97 15.08 -2.28
N ALA A 61 -12.04 14.13 -2.41
CA ALA A 61 -12.33 12.72 -2.11
C ALA A 61 -12.44 12.48 -0.60
N SER A 62 -13.30 11.55 -0.19
CA SER A 62 -13.45 11.15 1.21
C SER A 62 -12.31 10.23 1.62
N ALA A 63 -11.46 10.69 2.54
CA ALA A 63 -10.36 9.87 3.06
C ALA A 63 -10.85 8.55 3.68
N GLN A 64 -12.03 8.55 4.30
CA GLN A 64 -12.61 7.35 4.91
C GLN A 64 -13.04 6.32 3.86
N GLU A 65 -13.75 6.77 2.82
CA GLU A 65 -14.25 5.89 1.75
C GLU A 65 -13.08 5.35 0.92
N VAL A 66 -12.16 6.24 0.52
CA VAL A 66 -10.96 5.85 -0.25
C VAL A 66 -10.07 4.93 0.58
N GLY A 67 -9.81 5.25 1.85
CA GLY A 67 -9.00 4.42 2.73
C GLY A 67 -9.58 3.01 2.88
N SER A 68 -10.89 2.89 3.13
CA SER A 68 -11.57 1.60 3.25
C SER A 68 -11.53 0.78 1.95
N GLU A 69 -11.67 1.46 0.81
CA GLU A 69 -11.58 0.85 -0.51
C GLU A 69 -10.17 0.33 -0.81
N VAL A 70 -9.14 1.14 -0.56
CA VAL A 70 -7.72 0.75 -0.70
C VAL A 70 -7.41 -0.45 0.17
N GLN A 71 -7.80 -0.43 1.45
CA GLN A 71 -7.60 -1.56 2.35
C GLN A 71 -8.19 -2.86 1.80
N ARG A 72 -9.45 -2.80 1.35
CA ARG A 72 -10.14 -3.98 0.80
C ARG A 72 -9.47 -4.48 -0.48
N ARG A 73 -9.18 -3.57 -1.42
CA ARG A 73 -8.64 -3.93 -2.74
C ARG A 73 -7.23 -4.48 -2.64
N VAL A 74 -6.36 -3.85 -1.85
CA VAL A 74 -4.99 -4.32 -1.60
C VAL A 74 -5.00 -5.71 -0.96
N ALA A 75 -5.78 -5.91 0.11
CA ALA A 75 -5.86 -7.22 0.76
C ALA A 75 -6.33 -8.32 -0.20
N ALA A 76 -7.39 -8.07 -0.96
CA ALA A 76 -7.91 -9.01 -1.94
C ALA A 76 -6.93 -9.30 -3.08
N TYR A 77 -6.20 -8.27 -3.53
CA TYR A 77 -5.23 -8.41 -4.61
C TYR A 77 -4.00 -9.22 -4.19
N LEU A 78 -3.46 -8.98 -2.99
CA LEU A 78 -2.34 -9.75 -2.44
C LEU A 78 -2.70 -11.22 -2.19
N GLU A 79 -3.90 -11.49 -1.66
CA GLU A 79 -4.38 -12.86 -1.48
C GLU A 79 -4.51 -13.57 -2.83
N ARG A 80 -5.05 -12.89 -3.86
CA ARG A 80 -5.20 -13.46 -5.20
C ARG A 80 -3.86 -13.70 -5.92
N MET A 81 -2.93 -12.75 -5.84
CA MET A 81 -1.70 -12.77 -6.64
C MET A 81 -0.55 -13.54 -5.98
N ALA A 82 -0.50 -13.56 -4.64
CA ALA A 82 0.61 -14.13 -3.89
C ALA A 82 0.17 -15.17 -2.84
N GLY A 83 -1.14 -15.40 -2.65
CA GLY A 83 -1.64 -16.23 -1.55
C GLY A 83 -1.37 -15.62 -0.16
N ALA A 84 -0.97 -14.35 -0.12
CA ALA A 84 -0.57 -13.66 1.09
C ALA A 84 -1.75 -12.84 1.62
N LYS A 85 -2.28 -13.23 2.78
CA LYS A 85 -3.31 -12.46 3.47
C LYS A 85 -2.66 -11.52 4.48
N PRO A 86 -2.64 -10.19 4.23
CA PRO A 86 -2.07 -9.26 5.19
C PRO A 86 -2.92 -9.23 6.47
N GLY A 87 -2.25 -9.13 7.61
CA GLY A 87 -2.91 -8.93 8.91
C GLY A 87 -3.46 -7.51 9.05
N ALA A 88 -2.81 -6.53 8.43
CA ALA A 88 -3.26 -5.15 8.36
C ALA A 88 -2.81 -4.48 7.07
N VAL A 89 -3.64 -3.55 6.60
CA VAL A 89 -3.31 -2.59 5.54
C VAL A 89 -3.51 -1.19 6.12
N ASN A 90 -2.42 -0.50 6.40
CA ASN A 90 -2.41 0.85 6.94
C ASN A 90 -2.33 1.85 5.78
N VAL A 91 -3.30 2.75 5.71
CA VAL A 91 -3.35 3.79 4.67
C VAL A 91 -3.05 5.12 5.32
N VAL A 92 -1.94 5.74 4.90
CA VAL A 92 -1.49 7.05 5.33
C VAL A 92 -1.76 8.04 4.20
N VAL A 93 -2.46 9.13 4.49
CA VAL A 93 -2.67 10.22 3.54
C VAL A 93 -1.62 11.29 3.81
N ASP A 94 -0.59 11.33 2.98
CA ASP A 94 0.52 12.28 3.11
C ASP A 94 0.25 13.60 2.40
N GLN A 95 -0.51 13.54 1.31
CA GLN A 95 -0.81 14.70 0.47
C GLN A 95 -2.27 14.73 0.05
N ILE A 96 -2.78 15.94 -0.18
CA ILE A 96 -4.06 16.18 -0.85
C ILE A 96 -3.75 16.88 -2.17
N GLY A 97 -4.26 16.32 -3.26
CA GLY A 97 -4.10 16.84 -4.61
C GLY A 97 -4.69 18.23 -4.79
N LYS A 98 -4.38 18.85 -5.92
CA LYS A 98 -4.87 20.20 -6.26
C LYS A 98 -6.37 20.19 -6.59
N PRO A 99 -7.09 21.29 -6.33
CA PRO A 99 -8.49 21.47 -6.74
C PRO A 99 -8.74 21.36 -8.25
#